data_AF-A0A1V0PY81-F1
#
_entry.id   AF-A0A1V0PY81-F1
#
_cell.length_a   1.000
_cell.length_b   1.000
_cell.length_c   1.000
_cell.angle_alpha   90.00
_cell.angle_beta   90.00
_cell.angle_gamma   90.00
#
_symmetry.space_group_name_H-M   'P 1'
#
loop_
_entity.id
_entity.type
_entity.pdbx_description
1 polymer ?
#
loop_
_entity_poly.entity_id
_entity_poly.type
_entity_poly.pdbx_seq_one_letter_code
_entity_poly.pdbx_strand_id
1 'polypeptide(L)' 'MAWRWKAPDGRTGDAWATQGEAIDDAIRRQVRFEPTDLHVKERDQLWSGLVRAGWRLTEE' A
#
# COMPACT_ATOMS: atom_id res chain seq x y z
N MET A 1 1.56 -7.84 -15.04
CA MET A 1 1.03 -7.95 -13.66
C MET A 1 1.37 -6.63 -12.99
N ALA A 2 0.40 -5.73 -12.94
CA ALA A 2 0.51 -4.48 -12.20
C ALA A 2 -0.37 -4.58 -10.96
N TRP A 3 0.03 -3.91 -9.89
CA TRP A 3 -0.78 -3.85 -8.68
C TRP A 3 -1.18 -2.40 -8.43
N ARG A 4 -2.46 -2.21 -8.12
CA ARG A 4 -3.05 -0.90 -7.86
C ARG A 4 -3.66 -0.85 -6.48
N TRP A 5 -3.33 0.18 -5.71
CA TRP A 5 -4.02 0.45 -4.46
C TRP A 5 -5.09 1.54 -4.66
N LYS A 6 -6.14 1.47 -3.85
CA LYS A 6 -7.22 2.45 -3.77
C LYS A 6 -7.48 2.82 -2.32
N ALA A 7 -7.44 4.11 -2.04
CA ALA A 7 -7.76 4.70 -0.75
C ALA A 7 -9.28 4.94 -0.61
N PRO A 8 -9.81 5.01 0.63
CA PRO A 8 -11.23 5.28 0.89
C PRO A 8 -11.70 6.66 0.41
N ASP A 9 -10.78 7.62 0.30
CA ASP A 9 -11.03 8.96 -0.23
C ASP A 9 -11.02 9.03 -1.77
N GLY A 10 -10.85 7.88 -2.45
CA GLY A 10 -10.83 7.77 -3.90
C GLY A 10 -9.47 7.95 -4.55
N ARG A 11 -8.41 8.28 -3.80
CA ARG A 11 -7.04 8.29 -4.33
C ARG A 11 -6.63 6.88 -4.77
N THR A 12 -5.86 6.79 -5.84
CA THR A 12 -5.28 5.54 -6.33
C THR A 12 -3.83 5.74 -6.69
N GLY A 13 -3.02 4.69 -6.60
CA GLY A 13 -1.66 4.69 -7.10
C GLY A 13 -1.36 3.38 -7.82
N ASP A 14 -0.63 3.52 -8.92
CA ASP A 14 -0.19 2.40 -9.74
C ASP A 14 1.25 2.09 -9.33
N ALA A 15 1.50 0.88 -8.84
CA ALA A 15 2.84 0.34 -8.80
C ALA A 15 2.99 -0.56 -10.01
N TRP A 16 3.86 -0.15 -10.94
CA TRP A 16 4.25 -0.91 -12.14
C TRP A 16 5.09 -2.16 -11.78
N ALA A 17 4.89 -2.69 -10.58
CA ALA A 17 5.81 -3.57 -9.88
C ALA A 17 5.02 -4.53 -8.95
N THR A 18 5.73 -5.28 -8.10
CA THR A 18 5.16 -6.37 -7.28
C THR A 18 4.09 -5.89 -6.28
N GLN A 19 3.31 -6.84 -5.75
CA GLN A 19 2.33 -6.56 -4.69
C GLN A 19 2.93 -5.81 -3.50
N GLY A 20 4.17 -6.14 -3.13
CA GLY A 20 4.89 -5.49 -2.03
C GLY A 20 5.17 -4.01 -2.31
N GLU A 21 5.62 -3.69 -3.52
CA GLU A 21 5.91 -2.30 -3.92
C GLU A 21 4.63 -1.45 -3.99
N ALA A 22 3.50 -2.05 -4.35
CA ALA A 22 2.20 -1.37 -4.28
C ALA A 22 1.77 -1.05 -2.85
N ILE A 23 2.00 -1.98 -1.91
CA ILE A 23 1.75 -1.77 -0.49
C ILE A 23 2.68 -0.68 0.06
N ASP A 24 3.96 -0.71 -0.32
CA ASP A 24 4.95 0.28 0.11
C ASP A 24 4.58 1.69 -0.38
N ASP A 25 4.18 1.84 -1.65
CA ASP A 25 3.68 3.14 -2.15
C ASP A 25 2.43 3.60 -1.39
N ALA A 26 1.46 2.71 -1.13
CA ALA A 26 0.27 3.04 -0.35
C ALA A 26 0.62 3.53 1.07
N ILE A 27 1.52 2.83 1.77
CA ILE A 27 1.99 3.21 3.11
C ILE A 27 2.70 4.55 3.07
N ARG A 28 3.61 4.76 2.11
CA ARG A 28 4.33 6.03 1.92
C ARG A 28 3.37 7.19 1.73
N ARG A 29 2.30 7.00 0.93
CA ARG A 29 1.30 8.03 0.61
C ARG A 29 0.39 8.38 1.77
N GLN A 30 0.13 7.45 2.69
CA GLN A 30 -0.72 7.69 3.84
C GLN A 30 0.04 8.18 5.06
N VAL A 31 1.16 7.53 5.40
CA VAL A 31 1.89 7.78 6.64
C VAL A 31 2.96 8.86 6.44
N ARG A 32 3.26 9.26 5.19
CA ARG A 32 4.37 10.16 4.83
C ARG A 32 5.71 9.70 5.43
N PHE A 33 5.84 8.38 5.61
CA PHE A 33 7.03 7.70 6.11
C PHE A 33 7.67 6.95 4.94
N GLU A 34 9.00 6.80 4.93
CA GLU A 34 9.67 5.97 3.93
C GLU A 34 9.69 4.51 4.40
N PRO A 35 8.90 3.61 3.78
CA PRO A 35 8.79 2.22 4.20
C PRO A 35 10.02 1.37 3.86
N THR A 36 11.06 1.95 3.27
CA THR A 36 12.26 1.26 2.77
C THR A 36 13.02 0.50 3.85
N ASP A 37 12.85 0.88 5.12
CA ASP A 37 13.48 0.26 6.29
C ASP A 37 12.53 -0.64 7.10
N LEU A 38 11.27 -0.83 6.67
CA LEU A 38 10.31 -1.63 7.42
C LEU A 38 10.59 -3.12 7.29
N HIS A 39 10.56 -3.83 8.41
CA HIS A 39 10.53 -5.28 8.36
C HIS A 39 9.20 -5.74 7.74
N VAL A 40 9.20 -6.88 7.02
CA VAL A 40 8.00 -7.42 6.36
C VAL A 40 6.78 -7.48 7.28
N LYS A 41 6.98 -7.86 8.54
CA LYS A 41 5.92 -7.93 9.55
C LYS A 41 5.30 -6.57 9.89
N GLU A 42 6.12 -5.52 9.94
CA GLU A 42 5.67 -4.15 10.22
C GLU A 42 4.89 -3.60 9.04
N ARG A 43 5.38 -3.85 7.82
CA ARG A 43 4.65 -3.51 6.58
C ARG A 43 3.27 -4.15 6.56
N ASP A 44 3.19 -5.45 6.83
CA ASP A 44 1.92 -6.19 6.82
C ASP A 44 0.94 -5.69 7.91
N GLN A 45 1.47 -5.30 9.08
CA GLN A 45 0.67 -4.69 10.15
C GLN A 45 0.12 -3.32 9.75
N LEU A 46 0.94 -2.46 9.14
CA LEU A 46 0.51 -1.15 8.64
C LEU A 46 -0.53 -1.32 7.53
N TRP A 47 -0.27 -2.21 6.57
CA TRP A 47 -1.23 -2.54 5.52
C TRP A 47 -2.56 -3.04 6.09
N SER A 48 -2.53 -3.92 7.09
CA SER A 48 -3.74 -4.39 7.77
C SER A 48 -4.55 -3.23 8.40
N GLY A 49 -3.85 -2.22 8.94
CA GLY A 49 -4.48 -0.99 9.42
C GLY A 49 -5.15 -0.19 8.30
N LEU A 50 -4.47 -0.03 7.15
CA LEU A 50 -5.02 0.63 5.97
C LEU A 50 -6.26 -0.10 5.42
N VAL A 51 -6.22 -1.43 5.34
CA VAL A 51 -7.36 -2.24 4.88
C VAL A 51 -8.59 -2.05 5.77
N ARG A 52 -8.40 -1.98 7.09
CA ARG A 52 -9.46 -1.66 8.06
C ARG A 52 -10.01 -0.25 7.88
N ALA A 53 -9.16 0.70 7.48
CA ALA A 53 -9.55 2.06 7.12
C ALA A 53 -10.20 2.15 5.72
N GLY A 54 -10.39 1.03 5.01
CA GLY A 54 -11.09 0.99 3.72
C GLY A 54 -10.18 0.99 2.50
N TRP A 55 -8.86 0.86 2.68
CA TRP A 55 -7.94 0.70 1.55
C TRP A 55 -8.11 -0.67 0.89
N ARG A 56 -7.84 -0.72 -0.41
CA ARG A 56 -7.95 -1.92 -1.25
C ARG A 56 -6.74 -2.04 -2.16
N LEU A 57 -6.41 -3.28 -2.51
CA LEU A 57 -5.37 -3.62 -3.45
C LEU A 57 -5.98 -4.53 -4.52
N THR A 58 -5.74 -4.22 -5.78
CA THR A 58 -6.26 -4.96 -6.95
C THR A 58 -5.13 -5.27 -7.91
N GLU A 59 -5.17 -6.47 -8.48
CA GLU A 59 -4.28 -6.88 -9.57
C GLU A 59 -4.86 -6.43 -10.92
N GLU A 60 -4.03 -5.81 -11.75
CA GLU A 60 -4.32 -5.35 -13.12
C GLU A 60 -3.44 -6.07 -14.16
#